data_AF-G7N0A5-F1
#
_entry.id   AF-G7N0A5-F1
#
_cell.length_a   1.000
_cell.length_b   1.000
_cell.length_c   1.000
_cell.angle_alpha   90.00
_cell.angle_beta   90.00
_cell.angle_gamma   90.00
#
_symmetry.space_group_name_H-M   'P 1'
#
loop_
_entity.id
_entity.type
_entity.pdbx_description
1 polymer ?
#
loop_
_entity_poly.entity_id
_entity_poly.type
_entity_poly.pdbx_seq_one_letter_code
_entity_poly.pdbx_strand_id
1 'polypeptide(L)'
;LQQQHKLFCRFQDPCRMGTRQEQPWALGTALRSSVLHHSVASSPEMLRWTLEQEKGRHLYLAGPPGRSRRAKPWRGQHLDYITYCGVPGWLGLRRWDDPQPDSRPQEVEQVTFSTALGGVTDHLVVNLQLRV
;
A
#
# COMPACT_ATOMS: atom_id res chain seq x y z
N LEU A 1 8.27 -1.98 13.73
CA LEU A 1 9.66 -1.70 13.30
C LEU A 1 9.73 -1.22 11.86
N GLN A 2 9.13 -1.90 10.89
CA GLN A 2 9.20 -1.53 9.45
C GLN A 2 8.87 -0.06 9.17
N GLN A 3 7.77 0.47 9.73
CA GLN A 3 7.30 1.85 9.57
C GLN A 3 8.15 2.95 10.25
N GLN A 4 9.26 2.62 10.93
CA GLN A 4 10.13 3.61 11.60
C GLN A 4 11.48 3.76 10.88
N HIS A 5 11.66 3.08 9.75
CA HIS A 5 12.93 3.08 9.04
C HIS A 5 13.22 4.43 8.35
N LYS A 6 14.49 4.84 8.34
CA LYS A 6 14.95 6.10 7.70
C LYS A 6 14.70 6.16 6.19
N LEU A 7 14.35 5.03 5.56
CA LEU A 7 13.94 4.97 4.16
C LEU A 7 12.78 5.92 3.88
N PHE A 8 11.81 6.03 4.79
CA PHE A 8 10.66 6.93 4.64
C PHE A 8 10.98 8.41 4.82
N CYS A 9 12.22 8.76 5.20
CA CYS A 9 12.70 10.14 5.14
C CYS A 9 13.16 10.53 3.73
N ARG A 10 13.41 9.56 2.85
CA ARG A 10 13.97 9.76 1.50
C ARG A 10 12.99 9.36 0.40
N PHE A 11 12.20 8.33 0.65
CA PHE A 11 11.20 7.82 -0.25
C PHE A 11 9.83 8.04 0.36
N GLN A 12 8.94 8.63 -0.44
CA GLN A 12 7.57 8.87 -0.05
C GLN A 12 6.73 7.63 -0.35
N ASP A 13 5.90 7.25 0.61
CA ASP A 13 4.88 6.22 0.45
C ASP A 13 3.52 6.92 0.42
N PRO A 14 2.78 6.88 -0.71
CA PRO A 14 1.49 7.53 -0.83
C PRO A 14 0.46 7.07 0.22
N CYS A 15 0.55 5.83 0.65
CA CYS A 15 -0.38 5.24 1.61
C CYS A 15 -0.08 5.63 3.05
N ARG A 16 1.06 6.29 3.32
CA ARG A 16 1.52 6.62 4.66
C ARG A 16 1.16 8.07 5.03
N MET A 17 0.42 8.24 6.12
CA MET A 17 0.22 9.54 6.78
C MET A 17 1.30 9.84 7.81
N GLY A 18 1.80 8.81 8.48
CA GLY A 18 2.79 8.94 9.54
C GLY A 18 3.24 7.57 10.04
N THR A 19 4.08 7.57 11.06
CA THR A 19 4.59 6.32 11.63
C THR A 19 3.43 5.47 12.16
N ARG A 20 3.17 4.32 11.52
CA ARG A 20 2.06 3.40 11.83
C ARG A 20 0.68 4.04 11.64
N GLN A 21 0.59 5.09 10.84
CA GLN A 21 -0.64 5.76 10.46
C GLN A 21 -0.74 5.74 8.95
N GLU A 22 -1.71 5.00 8.44
CA GLU A 22 -1.99 4.89 7.02
C GLU A 22 -3.05 5.91 6.62
N GLN A 23 -3.10 6.24 5.33
CA GLN A 23 -4.14 7.04 4.74
C GLN A 23 -5.52 6.40 4.96
N PRO A 24 -6.59 7.19 5.15
CA PRO A 24 -7.94 6.67 5.30
C PRO A 24 -8.44 5.85 4.11
N TRP A 25 -7.84 5.97 2.93
CA TRP A 25 -8.19 5.19 1.75
C TRP A 25 -7.32 3.94 1.56
N ALA A 26 -6.18 3.83 2.25
CA ALA A 26 -5.26 2.71 2.10
C ALA A 26 -5.89 1.39 2.56
N LEU A 27 -5.51 0.30 1.89
CA LEU A 27 -5.99 -1.04 2.18
C LEU A 27 -4.82 -1.92 2.64
N GLY A 28 -5.09 -2.81 3.59
CA GLY A 28 -4.17 -3.88 3.95
C GLY A 28 -4.00 -4.83 2.78
N THR A 29 -2.76 -5.28 2.58
CA THR A 29 -2.36 -6.02 1.39
C THR A 29 -2.29 -7.52 1.63
N ALA A 30 -2.15 -7.95 2.89
CA ALA A 30 -2.12 -9.36 3.25
C ALA A 30 -3.53 -9.95 3.37
N LEU A 31 -3.78 -11.03 2.65
CA LEU A 31 -4.97 -11.87 2.77
C LEU A 31 -4.80 -12.90 3.88
N ARG A 32 -5.91 -13.37 4.44
CA ARG A 32 -5.89 -14.43 5.44
C ARG A 32 -5.68 -15.78 4.77
N SER A 33 -4.56 -16.43 5.11
CA SER A 33 -4.21 -17.75 4.56
C SER A 33 -5.32 -18.80 4.73
N SER A 34 -6.09 -18.73 5.81
CA SER A 34 -7.20 -19.65 6.11
C SER A 34 -8.38 -19.58 5.14
N VAL A 35 -8.50 -18.53 4.30
CA VAL A 35 -9.64 -18.32 3.40
C VAL A 35 -9.24 -18.14 1.94
N LEU A 36 -7.97 -18.35 1.58
CA LEU A 36 -7.47 -18.13 0.21
C LEU A 36 -8.17 -19.00 -0.83
N HIS A 37 -8.47 -20.25 -0.47
CA HIS A 37 -9.17 -21.20 -1.33
C HIS A 37 -10.70 -21.03 -1.31
N HIS A 38 -11.23 -20.06 -0.57
CA HIS A 38 -12.66 -19.75 -0.61
C HIS A 38 -13.00 -19.15 -1.99
N SER A 39 -14.17 -19.49 -2.53
CA SER A 39 -14.60 -19.05 -3.87
C SER A 39 -14.51 -17.53 -4.06
N VAL A 40 -14.87 -16.77 -3.02
CA VAL A 40 -14.77 -15.31 -3.01
C VAL A 40 -13.32 -14.82 -3.10
N ALA A 41 -12.39 -15.46 -2.39
CA ALA A 41 -10.97 -15.05 -2.40
C ALA A 41 -10.26 -15.46 -3.70
N SER A 42 -10.76 -16.50 -4.36
CA SER A 42 -10.25 -17.00 -5.64
C SER A 42 -10.87 -16.33 -6.87
N SER A 43 -11.86 -15.44 -6.71
CA SER A 43 -12.42 -14.62 -7.80
C SER A 43 -11.96 -13.16 -7.64
N PRO A 44 -11.23 -12.60 -8.63
CA PRO A 44 -10.79 -11.20 -8.58
C PRO A 44 -11.92 -10.20 -8.35
N GLU A 45 -13.06 -10.38 -9.02
CA GLU A 45 -14.22 -9.48 -8.96
C GLU A 45 -14.93 -9.59 -7.61
N MET A 46 -15.19 -10.81 -7.15
CA MET A 46 -15.84 -11.03 -5.86
C MET A 46 -14.97 -10.54 -4.70
N LEU A 47 -13.66 -10.79 -4.76
CA LEU A 47 -12.72 -10.30 -3.76
C LEU A 47 -12.73 -8.78 -3.72
N ARG A 48 -12.72 -8.11 -4.88
CA ARG A 48 -12.77 -6.63 -4.96
C ARG A 48 -14.01 -6.08 -4.27
N TRP A 49 -15.20 -6.52 -4.67
CA TRP A 49 -16.45 -6.04 -4.07
C TRP A 49 -16.54 -6.34 -2.57
N THR A 50 -16.00 -7.50 -2.16
CA THR A 50 -15.96 -7.87 -0.75
C THR A 50 -15.05 -6.95 0.06
N LEU A 51 -13.89 -6.55 -0.47
CA LEU A 51 -12.92 -5.68 0.22
C LEU A 51 -13.37 -4.21 0.31
N GLU A 52 -14.30 -3.77 -0.55
CA GLU A 52 -14.96 -2.47 -0.41
C GLU A 52 -15.79 -2.39 0.88
N GLN A 53 -16.33 -3.54 1.33
CA GLN A 53 -17.13 -3.65 2.54
C GLN A 53 -16.28 -3.95 3.79
N GLU A 54 -16.51 -3.23 4.89
CA GLU A 54 -15.74 -3.42 6.13
C GLU A 54 -15.88 -4.85 6.69
N LYS A 55 -17.08 -5.45 6.61
CA LYS A 55 -17.30 -6.83 7.02
C LYS A 55 -16.46 -7.81 6.18
N GLY A 56 -16.36 -7.57 4.88
CA GLY A 56 -15.52 -8.38 3.99
C GLY A 56 -14.04 -8.23 4.34
N ARG A 57 -13.55 -7.01 4.61
CA ARG A 57 -12.18 -6.80 5.09
C ARG A 57 -11.86 -7.56 6.37
N HIS A 58 -12.80 -7.67 7.31
CA HIS A 58 -12.59 -8.48 8.53
C HIS A 58 -12.47 -9.98 8.25
N LEU A 59 -13.16 -10.47 7.21
CA LEU A 59 -13.17 -11.87 6.83
C LEU A 59 -11.90 -12.25 6.06
N TYR A 60 -11.49 -11.41 5.10
CA TYR A 60 -10.47 -11.75 4.11
C TYR A 60 -9.11 -11.10 4.34
N LEU A 61 -9.01 -9.93 4.98
CA LEU A 61 -7.70 -9.31 5.25
C LEU A 61 -7.09 -9.82 6.55
N ALA A 62 -5.78 -10.05 6.52
CA ALA A 62 -4.99 -10.35 7.69
C ALA A 62 -4.92 -9.11 8.61
N GLY A 63 -4.84 -9.36 9.91
CA GLY A 63 -4.65 -8.31 10.92
C GLY A 63 -3.27 -8.42 11.56
N PRO A 64 -2.78 -7.35 12.20
CA PRO A 64 -1.50 -7.41 12.88
C PRO A 64 -1.55 -8.47 13.99
N PRO A 65 -0.49 -9.29 14.14
CA PRO A 65 -0.42 -10.26 15.22
C PRO A 65 -0.57 -9.54 16.57
N GLY A 66 -1.47 -10.06 17.42
CA GLY A 66 -1.71 -9.53 18.77
C GLY A 66 -2.46 -8.19 18.85
N ARG A 67 -2.88 -7.58 17.72
CA ARG A 67 -3.76 -6.39 17.75
C ARG A 67 -5.21 -6.80 17.51
N SER A 68 -6.10 -6.23 18.30
CA SER A 68 -7.53 -6.50 18.13
C SER A 68 -8.00 -5.97 16.77
N ARG A 69 -8.84 -6.73 16.07
CA ARG A 69 -9.57 -6.30 14.88
C ARG A 69 -10.62 -5.21 15.17
N ARG A 70 -10.60 -4.60 16.36
CA ARG A 70 -11.58 -3.61 16.81
C ARG A 70 -11.22 -2.18 16.40
N ALA A 71 -10.06 -1.96 15.75
CA ALA A 71 -9.75 -0.66 15.18
C ALA A 71 -10.75 -0.37 14.05
N LYS A 72 -11.53 0.71 14.20
CA LYS A 72 -12.49 1.18 13.20
C LYS A 72 -11.99 2.46 12.53
N PRO A 73 -12.06 2.59 11.20
CA PRO A 73 -12.45 1.54 10.25
C PRO A 73 -11.35 0.46 10.11
N TRP A 74 -11.73 -0.81 10.10
CA TRP A 74 -10.77 -1.90 9.92
C TRP A 74 -10.38 -2.03 8.44
N ARG A 75 -9.08 -1.99 8.16
CA ARG A 75 -8.54 -2.02 6.81
C ARG A 75 -7.49 -3.10 6.59
N GLY A 76 -7.23 -3.96 7.57
CA GLY A 76 -6.22 -5.02 7.46
C GLY A 76 -4.80 -4.53 7.72
N GLN A 77 -3.83 -5.41 7.52
CA GLN A 77 -2.41 -5.15 7.71
C GLN A 77 -1.74 -4.78 6.38
N HIS A 78 -1.11 -3.61 6.33
CA HIS A 78 -0.33 -3.17 5.18
C HIS A 78 1.13 -3.64 5.32
N LEU A 79 1.56 -4.52 4.41
CA LEU A 79 2.91 -5.11 4.43
C LEU A 79 3.73 -4.81 3.17
N ASP A 80 3.06 -4.46 2.07
CA ASP A 80 3.68 -4.31 0.75
C ASP A 80 3.74 -2.84 0.37
N TYR A 81 4.94 -2.28 0.25
CA TYR A 81 5.15 -0.86 0.05
C TYR A 81 5.62 -0.56 -1.37
N ILE A 82 5.03 0.46 -1.98
CA ILE A 82 5.55 1.10 -3.19
C ILE A 82 5.92 2.54 -2.85
N THR A 83 7.16 2.92 -3.08
CA THR A 83 7.68 4.24 -2.69
C THR A 83 8.35 4.94 -3.86
N TYR A 84 8.37 6.27 -3.83
CA TYR A 84 8.94 7.09 -4.90
C TYR A 84 9.78 8.23 -4.33
N CYS A 85 10.72 8.74 -5.13
CA CYS A 85 11.54 9.89 -4.77
C CYS A 85 10.80 11.19 -5.11
N GLY A 86 10.15 11.81 -4.13
CA GLY A 86 9.47 13.10 -4.33
C GLY A 86 10.38 14.33 -4.39
N VAL A 87 11.71 14.17 -4.37
CA VAL A 87 12.67 15.28 -4.48
C VAL A 87 13.47 15.13 -5.76
N PRO A 88 13.29 16.03 -6.75
CA PRO A 88 14.20 16.09 -7.89
C PRO A 88 15.60 16.48 -7.39
N GLY A 89 16.59 15.61 -7.61
CA GLY A 89 17.99 15.87 -7.24
C GLY A 89 18.57 15.04 -6.07
N TRP A 90 17.77 14.27 -5.33
CA TRP A 90 18.27 13.50 -4.18
C TRP A 90 19.03 12.20 -4.56
N LEU A 91 18.93 11.71 -5.79
CA LEU A 91 19.53 10.44 -6.25
C LEU A 91 21.07 10.39 -6.17
N GLY A 92 21.74 11.35 -5.52
CA GLY A 92 23.16 11.28 -5.15
C GLY A 92 24.12 11.34 -6.33
N LEU A 93 23.59 11.50 -7.55
CA LEU A 93 24.32 11.60 -8.81
C LEU A 93 24.66 13.05 -9.19
N ARG A 94 24.35 14.03 -8.32
CA ARG A 94 24.62 15.45 -8.59
C ARG A 94 25.25 16.16 -7.40
N ARG A 95 26.17 17.07 -7.73
CA ARG A 95 26.86 17.94 -6.77
C ARG A 95 25.87 19.01 -6.31
N TRP A 96 26.03 19.52 -5.08
CA TRP A 96 25.16 20.57 -4.51
C TRP A 96 25.05 21.82 -5.41
N ASP A 97 26.04 22.05 -6.27
CA ASP A 97 26.12 23.20 -7.18
C ASP A 97 25.62 22.92 -8.60
N ASP A 98 25.08 21.73 -8.90
CA ASP A 98 24.50 21.45 -10.22
C ASP A 98 23.17 22.19 -10.38
N PRO A 99 22.95 22.94 -11.49
CA PRO A 99 21.66 23.55 -11.77
C PRO A 99 20.57 22.50 -11.72
N GLN A 100 19.59 22.72 -10.82
CA GLN A 100 18.41 21.87 -10.72
C GLN A 100 17.73 21.91 -12.09
N PRO A 101 17.59 20.77 -12.80
CA PRO A 101 16.75 20.78 -13.99
C PRO A 101 15.35 21.17 -13.53
N ASP A 102 14.59 21.87 -14.38
CA ASP A 102 13.14 22.17 -14.26
C ASP A 102 12.31 20.87 -14.21
N SER A 103 12.67 19.98 -13.31
CA SER A 103 12.07 18.68 -13.10
C SER A 103 10.88 18.98 -12.24
N ARG A 104 9.71 19.05 -12.88
CA ARG A 104 8.44 19.13 -12.16
C ARG A 104 8.43 18.04 -11.08
N PRO A 105 7.96 18.36 -9.86
CA PRO A 105 7.84 17.33 -8.83
C PRO A 105 7.00 16.18 -9.40
N GLN A 106 7.47 14.94 -9.20
CA GLN A 106 6.70 13.76 -9.57
C GLN A 106 5.42 13.75 -8.74
N GLU A 107 4.28 13.85 -9.40
CA GLU A 107 2.98 13.82 -8.74
C GLU A 107 2.41 12.41 -8.77
N VAL A 108 1.83 11.97 -7.66
CA VAL A 108 1.09 10.71 -7.62
C VAL A 108 -0.23 10.90 -8.35
N GLU A 109 -0.38 10.25 -9.49
CA GLU A 109 -1.61 10.27 -10.26
C GLU A 109 -2.62 9.27 -9.70
N GLN A 110 -2.17 8.05 -9.40
CA GLN A 110 -3.05 6.99 -8.90
C GLN A 110 -2.30 5.96 -8.08
N VAL A 111 -2.99 5.43 -7.06
CA VAL A 111 -2.60 4.22 -6.33
C VAL A 111 -3.74 3.23 -6.41
N THR A 112 -3.45 1.97 -6.74
CA THR A 112 -4.48 0.92 -6.80
C THR A 112 -4.05 -0.35 -6.06
N PHE A 113 -5.02 -0.97 -5.40
CA PHE A 113 -4.89 -2.30 -4.81
C PHE A 113 -5.65 -3.29 -5.69
N SER A 114 -4.92 -4.17 -6.37
CA SER A 114 -5.49 -5.09 -7.36
C SER A 114 -5.72 -6.48 -6.76
N THR A 115 -6.90 -7.02 -7.04
CA THR A 115 -7.34 -8.38 -6.70
C THR A 115 -7.15 -9.35 -7.86
N ALA A 116 -6.50 -8.95 -8.95
CA ALA A 116 -6.33 -9.75 -10.17
C ALA A 116 -5.66 -11.11 -9.94
N LEU A 117 -4.88 -11.25 -8.87
CA LEU A 117 -4.20 -12.50 -8.48
C LEU A 117 -4.92 -13.28 -7.38
N GLY A 118 -6.23 -13.05 -7.19
CA GLY A 118 -7.06 -13.80 -6.25
C GLY A 118 -6.95 -15.31 -6.49
N GLY A 119 -6.65 -16.07 -5.43
CA GLY A 119 -6.45 -17.52 -5.49
C GLY A 119 -5.05 -17.97 -5.92
N VAL A 120 -4.17 -17.07 -6.36
CA VAL A 120 -2.79 -17.38 -6.79
C VAL A 120 -1.77 -17.02 -5.71
N THR A 121 -2.00 -15.93 -4.99
CA THR A 121 -1.13 -15.43 -3.91
C THR A 121 -1.99 -14.94 -2.73
N ASP A 122 -1.38 -14.82 -1.56
CA ASP A 122 -1.97 -14.25 -0.37
C ASP A 122 -1.72 -12.75 -0.21
N HIS A 123 -1.18 -12.09 -1.23
CA HIS A 123 -0.97 -10.64 -1.25
C HIS A 123 -1.74 -9.95 -2.39
N LEU A 124 -2.33 -8.80 -2.09
CA LEU A 124 -2.84 -7.88 -3.09
C LEU A 124 -1.68 -7.17 -3.79
N VAL A 125 -1.81 -6.95 -5.09
CA VAL A 125 -0.83 -6.18 -5.86
C VAL A 125 -1.06 -4.69 -5.63
N VAL A 126 0.00 -3.94 -5.34
CA VAL A 126 -0.04 -2.49 -5.18
C VAL A 126 0.57 -1.85 -6.43
N ASN A 127 -0.18 -0.99 -7.11
CA ASN A 127 0.32 -0.22 -8.26
C ASN A 127 0.40 1.27 -7.94
N LEU A 128 1.41 1.93 -8.50
CA LEU A 128 1.63 3.37 -8.39
C LEU A 128 1.80 3.94 -9.80
N GLN A 129 1.00 4.95 -10.12
CA GLN A 129 1.12 5.75 -11.33
C GLN A 129 1.64 7.15 -10.95
N LEU A 130 2.74 7.55 -11.58
CA LEU A 130 3.37 8.85 -11.39
C LEU A 130 3.20 9.68 -12.66
N ARG A 131 2.82 10.95 -12.48
CA ARG A 131 2.83 11.96 -13.54
C ARG A 131 4.18 12.68 -13.53
N VAL A 132 4.79 12.77 -14.70
CA VAL A 132 6.11 13.39 -14.95
C VAL A 132 5.97 14.58 -15.88
#